data_AF-A0A356CHY2-F1
#
_entry.id   AF-A0A356CHY2-F1
#
_cell.length_a   1.000
_cell.length_b   1.000
_cell.length_c   1.000
_cell.angle_alpha   90.00
_cell.angle_beta   90.00
_cell.angle_gamma   90.00
#
_symmetry.space_group_name_H-M   'P 1'
#
loop_
_entity.id
_entity.type
_entity.pdbx_description
1 polymer ?
#
loop_
_entity_poly.entity_id
_entity_poly.type
_entity_poly.pdbx_seq_one_letter_code
_entity_poly.pdbx_strand_id
1 'polypeptide(L)'
;MTKHRAEGVCGAVVLLILCSFDAHSQQRTFTNPILNGGYPDPSICRDGEDFYIVNSSFEYFPGLPLHHSKDLVNWELVGYGLHRAEQASGAVNLVDVQSNGGIHAPTLRCHEGRFYIITTNVYTPAKSGEPTQMVNFVITADTIQGPWSQPNVIDNAPGIDPDLFFDDDGRVWYVGTHSPEEPAYGGEGEIYLQELNPKTWQFMGDRHFLWRGAVKFATWAEGPHLYKKDGRYYLLVAEGGTSFNHAVTVAVSDQITGPYDGNHRNPILTSRHLSY
;
A
#
# COMPACT_ATOMS: atom_id res chain seq x y z
N MET A 1 1.40 -26.14 -89.48
CA MET A 1 0.37 -26.01 -88.43
C MET A 1 0.60 -27.23 -87.53
N THR A 2 1.20 -27.16 -86.35
CA THR A 2 0.91 -26.36 -85.15
C THR A 2 2.14 -26.41 -84.25
N LYS A 3 2.57 -25.29 -83.66
CA LYS A 3 3.54 -25.26 -82.55
C LYS A 3 2.84 -24.63 -81.34
N HIS A 4 2.74 -25.38 -80.25
CA HIS A 4 2.18 -24.94 -78.97
C HIS A 4 3.09 -23.89 -78.32
N ARG A 5 2.50 -22.74 -77.95
CA ARG A 5 3.06 -21.80 -76.98
C ARG A 5 2.69 -22.29 -75.59
N ALA A 6 3.67 -22.44 -74.71
CA ALA A 6 3.45 -22.53 -73.27
C ALA A 6 3.64 -21.12 -72.70
N GLU A 7 2.57 -20.54 -72.16
CA GLU A 7 2.60 -19.31 -71.37
C GLU A 7 2.81 -19.69 -69.90
N GLY A 8 3.93 -19.27 -69.33
CA GLY A 8 4.20 -19.39 -67.90
C GLY A 8 3.48 -18.28 -67.14
N VAL A 9 2.48 -18.64 -66.34
CA VAL A 9 1.87 -17.73 -65.36
C VAL A 9 2.74 -17.73 -64.11
N CYS A 10 3.48 -16.65 -63.88
CA CYS A 10 4.18 -16.40 -62.63
C CYS A 10 3.17 -15.84 -61.63
N GLY A 11 2.63 -16.70 -60.76
CA GLY A 11 1.77 -16.30 -59.66
C GLY A 11 2.61 -15.72 -58.52
N ALA A 12 2.56 -14.40 -58.34
CA ALA A 12 3.09 -13.75 -57.15
C ALA A 12 2.18 -14.07 -55.94
N VAL A 13 2.69 -14.88 -55.01
CA VAL A 13 2.05 -15.10 -53.72
C VAL A 13 2.34 -13.87 -52.85
N VAL A 14 1.35 -13.00 -52.68
CA VAL A 14 1.39 -11.91 -51.70
C VAL A 14 1.09 -12.53 -50.34
N LEU A 15 2.11 -12.68 -49.51
CA LEU A 15 1.97 -13.09 -48.11
C LEU A 15 1.46 -11.89 -47.31
N LEU A 16 0.14 -11.82 -47.10
CA LEU A 16 -0.47 -10.87 -46.17
C LEU A 16 -0.10 -11.29 -44.74
N ILE A 17 0.90 -10.62 -44.18
CA ILE A 17 1.18 -10.67 -42.73
C ILE A 17 0.03 -9.92 -42.06
N LEU A 18 -0.95 -10.66 -41.54
CA LEU A 18 -1.94 -10.12 -40.63
C LEU A 18 -1.23 -9.81 -39.31
N CYS A 19 -0.80 -8.57 -39.14
CA CYS A 19 -0.49 -8.04 -37.81
C CYS A 19 -1.82 -7.96 -37.06
N SER A 20 -2.09 -8.95 -36.21
CA SER A 20 -3.15 -8.88 -35.21
C SER A 20 -2.78 -7.75 -34.25
N PHE A 21 -3.39 -6.59 -34.42
CA PHE A 21 -3.48 -5.61 -33.35
C PHE A 21 -4.47 -6.18 -32.34
N ASP A 22 -3.98 -6.74 -31.23
CA ASP A 22 -4.80 -6.98 -30.04
C ASP A 22 -5.17 -5.61 -29.46
N ALA A 23 -6.20 -5.00 -30.03
CA ALA A 23 -6.91 -3.91 -29.41
C ALA A 23 -7.53 -4.46 -28.12
N HIS A 24 -6.79 -4.35 -27.02
CA HIS A 24 -7.32 -4.59 -25.69
C HIS A 24 -8.41 -3.55 -25.45
N SER A 25 -9.65 -3.92 -25.76
CA SER A 25 -10.84 -3.14 -25.46
C SER A 25 -10.86 -2.93 -23.95
N GLN A 26 -10.51 -1.73 -23.50
CA GLN A 26 -10.55 -1.34 -22.09
C GLN A 26 -11.96 -1.62 -21.55
N GLN A 27 -12.07 -2.53 -20.59
CA GLN A 27 -13.36 -2.93 -20.03
C GLN A 27 -13.94 -1.73 -19.27
N ARG A 28 -15.06 -1.17 -19.74
CA ARG A 28 -15.63 0.07 -19.16
C ARG A 28 -16.36 -0.14 -17.82
N THR A 29 -16.49 -1.39 -17.38
CA THR A 29 -17.22 -1.76 -16.17
C THR A 29 -16.40 -2.74 -15.34
N PHE A 30 -16.48 -2.63 -14.02
CA PHE A 30 -15.81 -3.52 -13.08
C PHE A 30 -16.83 -4.16 -12.12
N THR A 31 -16.43 -5.26 -11.49
CA THR A 31 -17.20 -5.94 -10.46
C THR A 31 -16.35 -6.00 -9.20
N ASN A 32 -16.87 -5.51 -8.08
CA ASN A 32 -16.22 -5.67 -6.78
C ASN A 32 -16.55 -7.04 -6.15
N PRO A 33 -15.60 -7.65 -5.41
CA PRO A 33 -14.24 -7.14 -5.18
C PRO A 33 -13.31 -7.40 -6.38
N ILE A 34 -12.46 -6.43 -6.71
CA ILE A 34 -11.47 -6.53 -7.80
C ILE A 34 -10.37 -7.56 -7.51
N LEU A 35 -10.11 -7.86 -6.23
CA LEU A 35 -9.27 -8.96 -5.75
C LEU A 35 -10.12 -9.83 -4.81
N ASN A 36 -10.39 -11.08 -5.20
CA ASN A 36 -11.21 -12.01 -4.40
C ASN A 36 -10.35 -12.79 -3.40
N GLY A 37 -10.84 -12.99 -2.18
CA GLY A 37 -10.14 -13.76 -1.14
C GLY A 37 -9.53 -12.87 -0.05
N GLY A 38 -8.47 -13.36 0.60
CA GLY A 38 -7.78 -12.66 1.68
C GLY A 38 -6.79 -11.61 1.18
N TYR A 39 -7.30 -10.48 0.68
CA TYR A 39 -6.51 -9.32 0.25
C TYR A 39 -6.91 -8.04 1.02
N PRO A 40 -6.63 -7.96 2.32
CA PRO A 40 -6.92 -6.79 3.15
C PRO A 40 -5.94 -5.64 2.88
N ASP A 41 -6.28 -4.47 3.42
CA ASP A 41 -5.43 -3.27 3.46
C ASP A 41 -4.77 -2.91 2.11
N PRO A 42 -5.54 -2.70 1.04
CA PRO A 42 -4.98 -2.43 -0.28
C PRO A 42 -4.32 -1.04 -0.32
N SER A 43 -3.01 -1.01 -0.58
CA SER A 43 -2.31 0.22 -0.95
C SER A 43 -1.99 0.24 -2.43
N ILE A 44 -2.53 1.24 -3.14
CA ILE A 44 -2.33 1.43 -4.58
C ILE A 44 -1.24 2.47 -4.88
N CYS A 45 -0.39 2.22 -5.88
CA CYS A 45 0.39 3.28 -6.54
C CYS A 45 0.31 3.16 -8.06
N ARG A 46 0.57 4.28 -8.74
CA ARG A 46 0.59 4.39 -10.20
C ARG A 46 1.99 4.79 -10.63
N ASP A 47 2.54 4.09 -11.62
CA ASP A 47 3.77 4.45 -12.31
C ASP A 47 3.51 4.47 -13.81
N GLY A 48 3.57 5.66 -14.42
CA GLY A 48 3.18 5.83 -15.84
C GLY A 48 1.72 5.44 -16.13
N GLU A 49 1.54 4.39 -16.93
CA GLU A 49 0.23 3.82 -17.31
C GLU A 49 -0.15 2.59 -16.47
N ASP A 50 0.75 2.14 -15.60
CA ASP A 50 0.60 0.93 -14.81
C ASP A 50 0.15 1.26 -13.38
N PHE A 51 -0.70 0.38 -12.83
CA PHE A 51 -1.21 0.45 -11.47
C PHE A 51 -0.78 -0.79 -10.70
N TYR A 52 -0.42 -0.60 -9.44
CA TYR A 52 0.03 -1.67 -8.57
C TYR A 52 -0.71 -1.62 -7.24
N ILE A 53 -1.09 -2.78 -6.70
CA ILE A 53 -1.65 -2.93 -5.36
C ILE A 53 -0.76 -3.87 -4.56
N VAL A 54 -0.47 -3.50 -3.32
CA VAL A 54 0.03 -4.42 -2.29
C VAL A 54 -1.05 -4.62 -1.23
N ASN A 55 -1.09 -5.80 -0.62
CA ASN A 55 -1.99 -6.14 0.49
C ASN A 55 -1.20 -6.67 1.68
N SER A 56 -1.77 -6.56 2.88
CA SER A 56 -1.24 -7.24 4.07
C SER A 56 -1.30 -8.76 3.88
N SER A 57 -0.38 -9.47 4.53
CA SER A 57 -0.26 -10.93 4.43
C SER A 57 -0.21 -11.64 5.77
N PHE A 58 -0.21 -10.91 6.89
CA PHE A 58 -0.15 -11.44 8.24
C PHE A 58 0.94 -12.51 8.39
N GLU A 59 0.60 -13.70 8.91
CA GLU A 59 1.51 -14.82 9.11
C GLU A 59 1.92 -15.56 7.82
N TYR A 60 1.36 -15.23 6.66
CA TYR A 60 1.62 -15.95 5.42
C TYR A 60 2.96 -15.55 4.79
N PHE A 61 3.68 -16.56 4.29
CA PHE A 61 4.92 -16.41 3.53
C PHE A 61 4.85 -17.25 2.23
N PRO A 62 5.25 -16.71 1.04
CA PRO A 62 5.75 -15.36 0.81
C PRO A 62 4.71 -14.28 1.13
N GLY A 63 5.17 -13.16 1.68
CA GLY A 63 4.34 -12.06 2.17
C GLY A 63 4.33 -10.84 1.23
N LEU A 64 3.40 -9.92 1.49
CA LEU A 64 3.15 -8.72 0.67
C LEU A 64 2.86 -9.06 -0.81
N PRO A 65 1.74 -9.74 -1.13
CA PRO A 65 1.38 -10.03 -2.52
C PRO A 65 1.18 -8.73 -3.32
N LEU A 66 1.76 -8.68 -4.51
CA LEU A 66 1.76 -7.52 -5.39
C LEU A 66 0.95 -7.83 -6.65
N HIS A 67 -0.05 -7.00 -6.94
CA HIS A 67 -0.88 -7.11 -8.13
C HIS A 67 -0.62 -5.94 -9.08
N HIS A 68 -0.72 -6.19 -10.38
CA HIS A 68 -0.57 -5.20 -11.44
C HIS A 68 -1.84 -5.10 -12.28
N SER A 69 -2.15 -3.90 -12.75
CA SER A 69 -3.23 -3.62 -13.69
C SER A 69 -2.87 -2.46 -14.62
N LYS A 70 -3.48 -2.44 -15.81
CA LYS A 70 -3.44 -1.28 -16.74
C LYS A 70 -4.77 -0.55 -16.85
N ASP A 71 -5.84 -1.11 -16.29
CA ASP A 71 -7.20 -0.61 -16.46
C ASP A 71 -7.99 -0.50 -15.15
N LEU A 72 -7.37 -0.84 -14.01
CA LEU A 72 -7.97 -0.91 -12.67
C LEU A 72 -9.06 -1.99 -12.53
N VAL A 73 -9.33 -2.78 -13.57
CA VAL A 73 -10.36 -3.80 -13.61
C VAL A 73 -9.75 -5.20 -13.53
N ASN A 74 -8.75 -5.45 -14.37
CA ASN A 74 -8.07 -6.73 -14.49
C ASN A 74 -6.75 -6.67 -13.73
N TRP A 75 -6.60 -7.54 -12.73
CA TRP A 75 -5.44 -7.56 -11.84
C TRP A 75 -4.74 -8.92 -11.90
N GLU A 76 -3.43 -8.90 -12.06
CA GLU A 76 -2.57 -10.09 -12.07
C GLU A 76 -1.60 -10.04 -10.90
N LEU A 77 -1.43 -11.15 -10.18
CA LEU A 77 -0.37 -11.30 -9.17
C LEU A 77 0.99 -11.34 -9.88
N VAL A 78 1.84 -10.34 -9.62
CA VAL A 78 3.15 -10.19 -10.26
C VAL A 78 4.34 -10.50 -9.35
N GLY A 79 4.11 -10.67 -8.04
CA GLY A 79 5.19 -11.02 -7.12
C GLY A 79 4.84 -10.81 -5.65
N TYR A 80 5.88 -10.82 -4.82
CA TYR A 80 5.78 -10.70 -3.37
C TYR A 80 6.92 -9.83 -2.84
N GLY A 81 6.64 -8.90 -1.93
CA GLY A 81 7.67 -8.05 -1.30
C GLY A 81 8.62 -8.83 -0.38
N LEU A 82 8.09 -9.85 0.31
CA LEU A 82 8.86 -10.75 1.19
C LEU A 82 8.80 -12.17 0.65
N HIS A 83 9.84 -12.60 -0.05
CA HIS A 83 9.88 -13.91 -0.70
C HIS A 83 11.17 -14.68 -0.44
N ARG A 84 12.09 -14.11 0.37
CA ARG A 84 13.34 -14.77 0.75
C ARG A 84 13.44 -14.90 2.26
N ALA A 85 13.93 -16.06 2.72
CA ALA A 85 13.95 -16.41 4.14
C ALA A 85 14.71 -15.37 4.97
N GLU A 86 15.81 -14.83 4.44
CA GLU A 86 16.61 -13.83 5.14
C GLU A 86 15.89 -12.49 5.37
N GLN A 87 14.82 -12.18 4.63
CA GLN A 87 13.98 -11.00 4.88
C GLN A 87 13.02 -11.21 6.06
N ALA A 88 12.80 -12.46 6.50
CA ALA A 88 11.69 -12.83 7.40
C ALA A 88 12.14 -13.72 8.59
N SER A 89 13.45 -13.86 8.81
CA SER A 89 14.04 -14.67 9.89
C SER A 89 14.85 -13.85 10.90
N GLY A 90 14.72 -12.52 10.90
CA GLY A 90 15.50 -11.59 11.70
C GLY A 90 14.61 -10.66 12.51
N ALA A 91 14.90 -9.36 12.47
CA ALA A 91 14.07 -8.33 13.13
C ALA A 91 12.63 -8.30 12.59
N VAL A 92 12.44 -8.69 11.33
CA VAL A 92 11.15 -9.08 10.77
C VAL A 92 11.04 -10.59 10.92
N ASN A 93 10.15 -11.06 11.79
CA ASN A 93 10.01 -12.48 12.10
C ASN A 93 8.67 -13.02 11.60
N LEU A 94 8.74 -14.00 10.69
CA LEU A 94 7.60 -14.82 10.24
C LEU A 94 7.83 -16.32 10.45
N VAL A 95 8.81 -16.71 11.27
CA VAL A 95 9.19 -18.11 11.48
C VAL A 95 8.26 -18.80 12.48
N ASP A 96 7.97 -18.14 13.60
CA ASP A 96 7.12 -18.64 14.69
C ASP A 96 6.03 -17.64 15.08
N VAL A 97 5.64 -16.81 14.12
CA VAL A 97 4.64 -15.76 14.30
C VAL A 97 3.27 -16.34 14.68
N GLN A 98 2.59 -15.67 15.62
CA GLN A 98 1.25 -16.04 16.05
C GLN A 98 0.19 -15.75 14.97
N SER A 99 -0.96 -16.43 15.03
CA SER A 99 -2.11 -16.13 14.15
C SER A 99 -2.55 -14.66 14.27
N ASN A 100 -2.88 -14.04 13.13
CA ASN A 100 -3.14 -12.59 12.98
C ASN A 100 -1.94 -11.69 13.32
N GLY A 101 -0.76 -12.26 13.53
CA GLY A 101 0.50 -11.53 13.62
C GLY A 101 1.10 -11.28 12.25
N GLY A 102 2.38 -10.98 12.22
CA GLY A 102 3.14 -10.89 10.98
C GLY A 102 2.90 -9.57 10.28
N ILE A 103 2.73 -9.60 8.95
CA ILE A 103 2.75 -8.40 8.12
C ILE A 103 1.36 -7.74 8.05
N HIS A 104 1.21 -6.65 8.80
CA HIS A 104 0.01 -5.82 8.85
C HIS A 104 -0.04 -4.82 7.67
N ALA A 105 -0.91 -3.82 7.71
CA ALA A 105 -1.20 -2.93 6.58
C ALA A 105 0.10 -2.38 5.94
N PRO A 106 0.33 -2.67 4.64
CA PRO A 106 1.44 -2.10 3.92
C PRO A 106 1.03 -0.85 3.18
N THR A 107 2.00 0.04 2.99
CA THR A 107 1.91 1.15 2.04
C THR A 107 2.93 0.98 0.94
N LEU A 108 2.45 0.95 -0.31
CA LEU A 108 3.24 1.00 -1.53
C LEU A 108 3.30 2.43 -2.08
N ARG A 109 4.51 2.89 -2.39
CA ARG A 109 4.77 4.17 -3.05
C ARG A 109 5.66 3.98 -4.26
N CYS A 110 5.31 4.67 -5.34
CA CYS A 110 6.07 4.79 -6.57
C CYS A 110 6.70 6.19 -6.57
N HIS A 111 8.02 6.33 -6.48
CA HIS A 111 8.70 7.64 -6.44
C HIS A 111 10.05 7.59 -7.16
N GLU A 112 10.29 8.56 -8.05
CA GLU A 112 11.54 8.70 -8.84
C GLU A 112 12.02 7.39 -9.50
N GLY A 113 11.10 6.63 -10.10
CA GLY A 113 11.41 5.37 -10.80
C GLY A 113 11.78 4.21 -9.87
N ARG A 114 11.43 4.29 -8.58
CA ARG A 114 11.64 3.23 -7.59
C ARG A 114 10.36 2.95 -6.82
N PHE A 115 10.27 1.74 -6.29
CA PHE A 115 9.18 1.24 -5.48
C PHE A 115 9.61 1.12 -4.02
N TYR A 116 8.71 1.52 -3.13
CA TYR A 116 8.90 1.49 -1.69
C TYR A 116 7.70 0.79 -1.08
N ILE A 117 7.94 -0.22 -0.25
CA ILE A 117 6.91 -0.76 0.64
C ILE A 117 7.34 -0.49 2.07
N ILE A 118 6.49 0.18 2.83
CA ILE A 118 6.60 0.31 4.27
C ILE A 118 5.46 -0.47 4.92
N THR A 119 5.74 -1.18 6.01
CA THR A 119 4.73 -2.01 6.71
C THR A 119 5.20 -2.32 8.13
N THR A 120 4.35 -3.02 8.89
CA THR A 120 4.65 -3.45 10.26
C THR A 120 4.66 -4.97 10.37
N ASN A 121 5.69 -5.52 11.01
CA ASN A 121 5.68 -6.88 11.53
C ASN A 121 5.21 -6.88 13.00
N VAL A 122 4.04 -7.49 13.27
CA VAL A 122 3.45 -7.59 14.60
C VAL A 122 3.71 -8.98 15.19
N TYR A 123 4.55 -9.06 16.21
CA TYR A 123 5.00 -10.32 16.80
C TYR A 123 4.84 -10.32 18.32
N THR A 124 4.17 -11.33 18.85
CA THR A 124 4.07 -11.56 20.29
C THR A 124 4.87 -12.81 20.63
N PRO A 125 6.04 -12.69 21.28
CA PRO A 125 6.87 -13.85 21.56
C PRO A 125 6.17 -14.81 22.53
N ALA A 126 5.95 -16.05 22.09
CA ALA A 126 5.05 -16.98 22.78
C ALA A 126 5.55 -17.44 24.18
N LYS A 127 6.84 -17.30 24.47
CA LYS A 127 7.50 -17.94 25.63
C LYS A 127 8.16 -16.99 26.62
N SER A 128 8.24 -15.70 26.32
CA SER A 128 8.98 -14.75 27.16
C SER A 128 8.09 -13.91 28.07
N GLY A 129 6.77 -13.87 27.84
CA GLY A 129 5.87 -12.92 28.51
C GLY A 129 6.16 -11.45 28.13
N GLU A 130 6.96 -11.25 27.08
CA GLU A 130 7.28 -9.94 26.54
C GLU A 130 6.05 -9.33 25.85
N PRO A 131 5.97 -7.99 25.83
CA PRO A 131 4.90 -7.31 25.11
C PRO A 131 4.97 -7.61 23.61
N THR A 132 3.82 -7.44 22.94
CA THR A 132 3.76 -7.45 21.48
C THR A 132 4.72 -6.41 20.90
N GLN A 133 5.55 -6.84 19.97
CA GLN A 133 6.48 -6.03 19.21
C GLN A 133 5.79 -5.59 17.92
N MET A 134 5.95 -4.31 17.57
CA MET A 134 5.47 -3.72 16.32
C MET A 134 6.70 -3.14 15.60
N VAL A 135 7.22 -3.89 14.64
CA VAL A 135 8.45 -3.54 13.94
C VAL A 135 8.08 -2.92 12.59
N ASN A 136 8.20 -1.61 12.48
CA ASN A 136 8.00 -0.88 11.23
C ASN A 136 9.28 -0.93 10.38
N PHE A 137 9.15 -1.23 9.09
CA PHE A 137 10.31 -1.33 8.19
C PHE A 137 9.98 -0.95 6.74
N VAL A 138 11.02 -0.57 6.00
CA VAL A 138 10.96 -0.24 4.56
C VAL A 138 11.75 -1.26 3.75
N ILE A 139 11.16 -1.73 2.65
CA ILE A 139 11.86 -2.43 1.56
C ILE A 139 11.73 -1.64 0.27
N THR A 140 12.77 -1.70 -0.57
CA THR A 140 12.81 -0.97 -1.85
C THR A 140 13.16 -1.88 -3.01
N ALA A 141 12.68 -1.55 -4.20
CA ALA A 141 13.06 -2.20 -5.45
C ALA A 141 13.02 -1.22 -6.62
N ASP A 142 13.81 -1.47 -7.66
CA ASP A 142 13.79 -0.67 -8.90
C ASP A 142 12.71 -1.17 -9.88
N THR A 143 12.15 -2.37 -9.65
CA THR A 143 10.98 -2.90 -10.36
C THR A 143 10.03 -3.55 -9.36
N ILE A 144 8.73 -3.60 -9.66
CA ILE A 144 7.73 -4.17 -8.75
C ILE A 144 7.98 -5.66 -8.44
N GLN A 145 8.57 -6.41 -9.38
CA GLN A 145 8.93 -7.82 -9.18
C GLN A 145 10.19 -8.00 -8.32
N GLY A 146 10.89 -6.92 -8.00
CA GLY A 146 12.12 -6.93 -7.21
C GLY A 146 13.41 -6.86 -8.06
N PRO A 147 14.55 -7.33 -7.53
CA PRO A 147 14.71 -7.85 -6.17
C PRO A 147 14.41 -6.78 -5.11
N TRP A 148 13.55 -7.11 -4.16
CA TRP A 148 13.29 -6.25 -2.99
C TRP A 148 14.49 -6.30 -2.03
N SER A 149 14.85 -5.15 -1.44
CA SER A 149 15.95 -5.05 -0.47
C SER A 149 15.74 -5.91 0.79
N GLN A 150 16.76 -5.96 1.65
CA GLN A 150 16.53 -6.34 3.05
C GLN A 150 15.63 -5.29 3.74
N PRO A 151 14.84 -5.69 4.76
CA PRO A 151 14.11 -4.76 5.59
C PRO A 151 15.02 -3.73 6.26
N ASN A 152 14.74 -2.44 6.06
CA ASN A 152 15.33 -1.36 6.84
C ASN A 152 14.38 -1.05 7.99
N VAL A 153 14.70 -1.54 9.19
CA VAL A 153 13.89 -1.30 10.39
C VAL A 153 13.98 0.18 10.78
N ILE A 154 12.84 0.79 11.12
CA ILE A 154 12.76 2.16 11.63
C ILE A 154 12.73 2.10 13.16
N ASP A 155 13.79 2.56 13.80
CA ASP A 155 13.88 2.56 15.25
C ASP A 155 12.94 3.60 15.86
N ASN A 156 12.34 3.29 17.01
CA ASN A 156 11.44 4.18 17.76
C ASN A 156 10.19 4.64 16.98
N ALA A 157 9.69 3.81 16.06
CA ALA A 157 8.42 3.99 15.35
C ALA A 157 7.29 3.23 16.07
N PRO A 158 6.61 3.84 17.06
CA PRO A 158 5.52 3.17 17.76
C PRO A 158 4.34 2.90 16.83
N GLY A 159 3.62 1.82 17.13
CA GLY A 159 2.36 1.49 16.50
C GLY A 159 2.50 0.86 15.11
N ILE A 160 1.45 1.03 14.30
CA ILE A 160 1.22 0.28 13.06
C ILE A 160 0.82 1.21 11.90
N ASP A 161 0.50 0.59 10.76
CA ASP A 161 -0.04 1.21 9.55
C ASP A 161 0.82 2.37 9.01
N PRO A 162 2.12 2.15 8.78
CA PRO A 162 3.00 3.20 8.35
C PRO A 162 2.75 3.56 6.87
N ASP A 163 2.93 4.84 6.56
CA ASP A 163 2.99 5.42 5.22
C ASP A 163 4.30 6.18 5.02
N LEU A 164 4.76 6.21 3.77
CA LEU A 164 5.81 7.10 3.28
C LEU A 164 5.19 8.19 2.41
N PHE A 165 5.48 9.44 2.76
CA PHE A 165 5.10 10.59 1.97
C PHE A 165 6.34 11.34 1.47
N PHE A 166 6.48 11.42 0.15
CA PHE A 166 7.54 12.17 -0.52
C PHE A 166 7.01 13.55 -0.88
N ASP A 167 7.56 14.60 -0.28
CA ASP A 167 7.11 15.99 -0.52
C ASP A 167 7.89 16.65 -1.66
N ASP A 168 7.33 17.73 -2.21
CA ASP A 168 7.90 18.48 -3.34
C ASP A 168 9.22 19.19 -2.99
N ASP A 169 9.52 19.34 -1.69
CA ASP A 169 10.77 19.93 -1.20
C ASP A 169 11.89 18.88 -1.03
N GLY A 170 11.64 17.63 -1.41
CA GLY A 170 12.59 16.52 -1.36
C GLY A 170 12.69 15.85 0.01
N ARG A 171 11.90 16.29 1.01
CA ARG A 171 11.81 15.59 2.31
C ARG A 171 10.94 14.35 2.19
N VAL A 172 11.28 13.36 3.01
CA VAL A 172 10.52 12.12 3.13
C VAL A 172 9.95 12.05 4.54
N TRP A 173 8.67 11.75 4.63
CA TRP A 173 7.94 11.73 5.87
C TRP A 173 7.38 10.35 6.15
N TYR A 174 7.50 9.93 7.39
CA TYR A 174 6.74 8.82 7.94
C TYR A 174 5.41 9.36 8.48
N VAL A 175 4.33 8.64 8.22
CA VAL A 175 3.06 8.79 8.93
C VAL A 175 2.63 7.44 9.47
N GLY A 176 2.10 7.39 10.69
CA GLY A 176 1.62 6.14 11.28
C GLY A 176 0.65 6.41 12.42
N THR A 177 0.04 5.35 12.95
CA THR A 177 -0.85 5.43 14.11
C THR A 177 -0.20 4.82 15.33
N HIS A 178 -0.50 5.37 16.51
CA HIS A 178 -0.19 4.73 17.79
C HIS A 178 -1.26 5.05 18.83
N SER A 179 -1.24 4.35 19.96
CA SER A 179 -1.98 4.78 21.14
C SER A 179 -1.28 5.98 21.80
N PRO A 180 -2.00 7.07 22.13
CA PRO A 180 -1.41 8.19 22.86
C PRO A 180 -0.93 7.74 24.25
N GLU A 181 0.00 8.49 24.84
CA GLU A 181 0.58 8.17 26.16
C GLU A 181 -0.48 8.13 27.27
N GLU A 182 -1.43 9.07 27.22
CA GLU A 182 -2.57 9.16 28.13
C GLU A 182 -3.89 9.10 27.33
N PRO A 183 -4.40 7.89 27.01
CA PRO A 183 -5.65 7.76 26.28
C PRO A 183 -6.85 8.12 27.17
N ALA A 184 -7.76 8.93 26.64
CA ALA A 184 -9.01 9.30 27.30
C ALA A 184 -10.02 8.14 27.35
N TYR A 185 -9.87 7.15 26.46
CA TYR A 185 -10.70 5.95 26.38
C TYR A 185 -9.95 4.81 25.69
N GLY A 186 -10.41 3.57 25.92
CA GLY A 186 -9.80 2.39 25.31
C GLY A 186 -9.91 2.43 23.78
N GLY A 187 -8.78 2.27 23.08
CA GLY A 187 -8.73 2.30 21.62
C GLY A 187 -8.66 3.68 20.99
N GLU A 188 -8.38 4.74 21.77
CA GLU A 188 -7.99 6.04 21.19
C GLU A 188 -6.71 5.86 20.36
N GLY A 189 -6.75 6.31 19.10
CA GLY A 189 -5.61 6.33 18.19
C GLY A 189 -5.18 7.76 17.92
N GLU A 190 -3.88 7.96 17.71
CA GLU A 190 -3.28 9.24 17.38
C GLU A 190 -2.38 9.06 16.15
N ILE A 191 -2.66 9.85 15.11
CA ILE A 191 -1.83 9.87 13.91
C ILE A 191 -0.66 10.82 14.14
N TYR A 192 0.55 10.36 13.86
CA TYR A 192 1.75 11.17 13.97
C TYR A 192 2.54 11.20 12.66
N LEU A 193 3.37 12.23 12.56
CA LEU A 193 4.25 12.54 11.45
C LEU A 193 5.66 12.78 11.99
N GLN A 194 6.67 12.22 11.31
CA GLN A 194 8.06 12.55 11.60
C GLN A 194 8.92 12.41 10.33
N GLU A 195 9.91 13.28 10.16
CA GLU A 195 10.78 13.27 9.00
C GLU A 195 11.67 12.02 9.04
N LEU A 196 11.96 11.43 7.87
CA LEU A 196 12.88 10.32 7.70
C LEU A 196 14.11 10.76 6.92
N ASN A 197 15.28 10.27 7.34
CA ASN A 197 16.46 10.30 6.51
C ASN A 197 16.29 9.30 5.35
N PRO A 198 16.25 9.72 4.08
CA PRO A 198 16.00 8.80 2.96
C PRO A 198 17.16 7.80 2.70
N LYS A 199 18.33 8.00 3.33
CA LYS A 199 19.47 7.08 3.21
C LYS A 199 19.48 5.98 4.28
N THR A 200 19.00 6.29 5.48
CA THR A 200 19.05 5.36 6.63
C THR A 200 17.68 4.87 7.07
N TRP A 201 16.61 5.50 6.57
CA TRP A 201 15.22 5.28 6.98
C TRP A 201 14.98 5.50 8.48
N GLN A 202 15.82 6.30 9.13
CA GLN A 202 15.66 6.65 10.54
C GLN A 202 15.03 8.02 10.71
N PHE A 203 14.30 8.20 11.81
CA PHE A 203 13.69 9.48 12.14
C PHE A 203 14.70 10.60 12.31
N MET A 204 14.27 11.79 11.88
CA MET A 204 14.95 13.06 12.08
C MET A 204 13.93 14.11 12.55
N GLY A 205 14.43 15.15 13.19
CA GLY A 205 13.60 16.26 13.64
C GLY A 205 12.54 15.86 14.68
N ASP A 206 11.56 16.74 14.84
CA ASP A 206 10.51 16.61 15.84
C ASP A 206 9.34 15.74 15.34
N ARG A 207 8.67 15.07 16.27
CA ARG A 207 7.43 14.35 16.02
C ARG A 207 6.25 15.30 16.12
N HIS A 208 5.35 15.25 15.14
CA HIS A 208 4.13 16.04 15.10
C HIS A 208 2.91 15.13 15.23
N PHE A 209 1.99 15.45 16.14
CA PHE A 209 0.71 14.76 16.27
C PHE A 209 -0.33 15.48 15.41
N LEU A 210 -0.90 14.76 14.44
CA LEU A 210 -1.68 15.35 13.36
C LEU A 210 -3.18 15.36 13.66
N TRP A 211 -3.73 14.21 14.03
CA TRP A 211 -5.17 14.01 14.10
C TRP A 211 -5.55 12.78 14.92
N ARG A 212 -6.75 12.78 15.51
CA ARG A 212 -7.32 11.66 16.29
C ARG A 212 -8.63 11.13 15.70
N GLY A 213 -8.80 11.30 14.40
CA GLY A 213 -10.01 10.90 13.67
C GLY A 213 -11.11 11.96 13.62
N ALA A 214 -12.12 11.71 12.80
CA ALA A 214 -13.23 12.62 12.54
C ALA A 214 -14.31 12.56 13.62
N VAL A 215 -14.47 11.41 14.25
CA VAL A 215 -15.55 11.16 15.20
C VAL A 215 -15.00 11.17 16.61
N LYS A 216 -15.48 12.11 17.42
CA LYS A 216 -15.11 12.18 18.84
C LYS A 216 -15.49 10.89 19.55
N PHE A 217 -14.55 10.32 20.30
CA PHE A 217 -14.70 9.03 21.01
C PHE A 217 -14.85 7.79 20.11
N ALA A 218 -14.60 7.90 18.79
CA ALA A 218 -14.43 6.72 17.96
C ALA A 218 -13.08 6.06 18.26
N THR A 219 -13.04 4.73 18.10
CA THR A 219 -11.85 3.92 18.33
C THR A 219 -11.13 3.65 17.03
N TRP A 220 -9.83 3.38 17.15
CA TRP A 220 -8.96 2.86 16.09
C TRP A 220 -8.89 3.80 14.89
N ALA A 221 -8.49 5.06 15.14
CA ALA A 221 -8.00 5.94 14.09
C ALA A 221 -6.65 5.39 13.60
N GLU A 222 -6.64 4.77 12.43
CA GLU A 222 -5.53 3.96 11.90
C GLU A 222 -5.44 4.08 10.36
N GLY A 223 -4.63 3.26 9.70
CA GLY A 223 -4.47 3.30 8.24
C GLY A 223 -4.18 4.69 7.64
N PRO A 224 -3.31 5.54 8.23
CA PRO A 224 -3.14 6.89 7.75
C PRO A 224 -2.39 6.94 6.41
N HIS A 225 -2.90 7.73 5.46
CA HIS A 225 -2.21 8.02 4.22
C HIS A 225 -2.19 9.53 3.93
N LEU A 226 -1.01 10.05 3.57
CA LEU A 226 -0.85 11.45 3.16
C LEU A 226 -0.83 11.60 1.65
N TYR A 227 -1.58 12.58 1.16
CA TYR A 227 -1.57 13.01 -0.22
C TYR A 227 -1.43 14.53 -0.30
N LYS A 228 -0.72 15.01 -1.32
CA LYS A 228 -0.67 16.45 -1.61
C LYS A 228 -1.36 16.72 -2.93
N LYS A 229 -2.26 17.70 -2.92
CA LYS A 229 -3.00 18.13 -4.11
C LYS A 229 -3.38 19.59 -4.00
N ASP A 230 -3.19 20.33 -5.09
CA ASP A 230 -3.55 21.75 -5.19
C ASP A 230 -2.97 22.60 -4.05
N GLY A 231 -1.73 22.29 -3.64
CA GLY A 231 -1.02 22.99 -2.56
C GLY A 231 -1.46 22.63 -1.13
N ARG A 232 -2.35 21.64 -0.96
CA ARG A 232 -2.87 21.21 0.34
C ARG A 232 -2.52 19.76 0.65
N TYR A 233 -2.43 19.44 1.93
CA TYR A 233 -2.17 18.10 2.43
C TYR A 233 -3.48 17.46 2.89
N TYR A 234 -3.77 16.28 2.36
CA TYR A 234 -4.93 15.48 2.68
C TYR A 234 -4.47 14.26 3.47
N LEU A 235 -5.03 14.09 4.67
CA LEU A 235 -4.79 12.95 5.53
C LEU A 235 -6.02 12.03 5.48
N LEU A 236 -5.89 10.89 4.83
CA LEU A 236 -6.87 9.80 4.81
C LEU A 236 -6.63 8.89 6.01
N VAL A 237 -7.66 8.47 6.72
CA VAL A 237 -7.58 7.62 7.94
C VAL A 237 -8.74 6.63 7.94
N ALA A 238 -8.49 5.42 8.44
CA ALA A 238 -9.53 4.45 8.78
C ALA A 238 -9.99 4.64 10.23
N GLU A 239 -11.28 4.45 10.52
CA GLU A 239 -11.86 4.57 11.86
C GLU A 239 -12.91 3.48 12.11
N GLY A 240 -13.14 3.15 13.38
CA GLY A 240 -14.18 2.22 13.81
C GLY A 240 -13.79 0.74 13.70
N GLY A 241 -12.55 0.47 13.29
CA GLY A 241 -11.94 -0.86 13.19
C GLY A 241 -12.45 -1.66 12.00
N THR A 242 -11.72 -2.71 11.64
CA THR A 242 -11.92 -3.48 10.39
C THR A 242 -13.19 -4.35 10.34
N SER A 243 -14.09 -4.23 11.32
CA SER A 243 -15.36 -4.96 11.37
C SER A 243 -16.53 -4.13 10.79
N PHE A 244 -17.76 -4.41 11.19
CA PHE A 244 -18.98 -3.78 10.66
C PHE A 244 -19.04 -2.25 10.82
N ASN A 245 -18.23 -1.69 11.72
CA ASN A 245 -18.17 -0.24 11.94
C ASN A 245 -17.12 0.48 11.09
N HIS A 246 -16.37 -0.25 10.25
CA HIS A 246 -15.28 0.31 9.45
C HIS A 246 -15.74 1.52 8.61
N ALA A 247 -14.95 2.58 8.67
CA ALA A 247 -15.17 3.80 7.93
C ALA A 247 -13.82 4.38 7.48
N VAL A 248 -13.85 5.09 6.35
CA VAL A 248 -12.71 5.89 5.87
C VAL A 248 -13.09 7.36 5.99
N THR A 249 -12.22 8.14 6.59
CA THR A 249 -12.37 9.57 6.82
C THR A 249 -11.19 10.33 6.23
N VAL A 250 -11.39 11.63 6.00
CA VAL A 250 -10.34 12.49 5.45
C VAL A 250 -10.33 13.85 6.16
N ALA A 251 -9.14 14.39 6.38
CA ALA A 251 -8.91 15.74 6.85
C ALA A 251 -7.94 16.47 5.92
N VAL A 252 -7.92 17.81 5.98
CA VAL A 252 -7.08 18.65 5.12
C VAL A 252 -6.35 19.72 5.93
N SER A 253 -5.13 20.04 5.52
CA SER A 253 -4.31 21.11 6.10
C SER A 253 -3.55 21.85 4.99
N ASP A 254 -3.23 23.11 5.24
CA ASP A 254 -2.32 23.90 4.38
C ASP A 254 -0.83 23.67 4.76
N GLN A 255 -0.57 23.01 5.89
CA GLN A 255 0.76 22.63 6.36
C GLN A 255 0.81 21.12 6.66
N ILE A 256 1.88 20.44 6.26
CA ILE A 256 2.00 18.98 6.49
C ILE A 256 1.90 18.61 7.97
N THR A 257 2.38 19.48 8.87
CA THR A 257 2.34 19.32 10.33
C THR A 257 0.99 19.68 10.96
N GLY A 258 -0.03 20.02 10.16
CA GLY A 258 -1.35 20.41 10.64
C GLY A 258 -1.45 21.87 11.09
N PRO A 259 -2.55 22.22 11.80
CA PRO A 259 -3.64 21.32 12.20
C PRO A 259 -4.45 20.83 10.99
N TYR A 260 -5.01 19.63 11.10
CA TYR A 260 -5.87 19.05 10.06
C TYR A 260 -7.36 19.27 10.36
N ASP A 261 -8.07 19.89 9.43
CA ASP A 261 -9.51 20.09 9.49
C ASP A 261 -10.25 18.90 8.86
N GLY A 262 -11.04 18.20 9.66
CA GLY A 262 -11.84 17.06 9.20
C GLY A 262 -12.89 17.48 8.16
N ASN A 263 -13.05 16.69 7.10
CA ASN A 263 -14.11 16.90 6.12
C ASN A 263 -15.49 16.82 6.80
N HIS A 264 -16.31 17.86 6.60
CA HIS A 264 -17.66 17.95 7.16
C HIS A 264 -18.62 16.84 6.69
N ARG A 265 -18.25 16.10 5.64
CA ARG A 265 -18.99 14.94 5.11
C ARG A 265 -18.43 13.59 5.55
N ASN A 266 -17.48 13.56 6.48
CA ASN A 266 -16.96 12.30 7.00
C ASN A 266 -18.09 11.44 7.61
N PRO A 267 -18.03 10.10 7.45
CA PRO A 267 -17.02 9.37 6.66
C PRO A 267 -17.27 9.44 5.15
N ILE A 268 -16.18 9.42 4.36
CA ILE A 268 -16.26 9.41 2.89
C ILE A 268 -16.53 8.01 2.31
N LEU A 269 -16.31 6.96 3.09
CA LEU A 269 -16.68 5.59 2.77
C LEU A 269 -17.05 4.84 4.04
N THR A 270 -18.19 4.14 4.04
CA THR A 270 -18.54 3.16 5.07
C THR A 270 -19.69 2.28 4.58
N SER A 271 -19.74 1.04 5.05
CA SER A 271 -20.89 0.14 4.88
C SER A 271 -21.68 -0.07 6.17
N ARG A 272 -21.40 0.68 7.25
CA ARG A 272 -22.01 0.51 8.59
C ARG A 272 -23.54 0.48 8.56
N HIS A 273 -24.17 1.19 7.64
CA HIS A 273 -25.63 1.23 7.50
C HIS A 273 -26.21 0.19 6.52
N LEU A 274 -25.35 -0.64 5.91
CA LEU A 274 -25.72 -1.76 5.04
C LEU A 274 -25.54 -3.12 5.72
N SER A 275 -24.78 -3.17 6.81
CA SER A 275 -24.59 -4.37 7.63
C SER A 275 -25.71 -4.44 8.68
N TYR A 276 -26.61 -5.41 8.52
CA TYR A 276 -27.71 -5.73 9.45
C TYR A 276 -27.44 -7.04 10.19
#